data_AF-A0A815G5G2-F1
#
_entry.id   AF-A0A815G5G2-F1
#
_cell.length_a   1.000
_cell.length_b   1.000
_cell.length_c   1.000
_cell.angle_alpha   90.00
_cell.angle_beta   90.00
_cell.angle_gamma   90.00
#
_symmetry.space_group_name_H-M   'P 1'
#
loop_
_entity.id
_entity.type
_entity.pdbx_description
1 polymer ?
#
loop_
_entity_poly.entity_id
_entity_poly.type
_entity_poly.pdbx_seq_one_letter_code
_entity_poly.pdbx_strand_id
1 'polypeptide(L)'
;MTSETFTTNFLSNKGFFIKYGSNLFGLTGTLGSEKAKQVLVDIYNVHLGIIPSLRQKQYLSLPDLVLTNEVDWLNEICRSAINESRKE
;
A
#
# COMPACT_ATOMS: atom_id res chain seq x y z
N MET A 1 -4.03 -21.27 -36.02
CA MET A 1 -2.95 -20.43 -35.48
C MET A 1 -3.59 -19.29 -34.71
N THR A 2 -3.28 -19.13 -33.43
CA THR A 2 -3.70 -17.98 -32.64
C THR A 2 -2.75 -16.82 -32.91
N SER A 3 -3.28 -15.62 -33.14
CA SER A 3 -2.46 -14.43 -33.32
C SER A 3 -1.74 -14.10 -32.02
N GLU A 4 -0.41 -14.18 -32.02
CA GLU A 4 0.40 -13.69 -30.91
C GLU A 4 0.51 -12.17 -30.97
N THR A 5 0.50 -11.51 -29.80
CA THR A 5 0.66 -10.05 -29.70
C THR A 5 2.14 -9.69 -29.82
N PHE A 6 2.50 -8.93 -30.86
CA PHE A 6 3.87 -8.47 -31.07
C PHE A 6 4.14 -7.15 -30.33
N THR A 7 4.97 -7.19 -29.28
CA THR A 7 5.35 -6.00 -28.51
C THR A 7 6.51 -5.29 -29.18
N THR A 8 6.30 -4.04 -29.61
CA THR A 8 7.33 -3.22 -30.30
C THR A 8 8.09 -2.28 -29.38
N ASN A 9 7.54 -1.98 -28.20
CA ASN A 9 8.19 -1.12 -27.21
C ASN A 9 7.79 -1.54 -25.80
N PHE A 10 8.75 -1.49 -24.88
CA PHE A 10 8.54 -1.72 -23.46
C PHE A 10 9.41 -0.76 -22.64
N LEU A 11 8.80 -0.05 -21.70
CA LEU A 11 9.49 0.75 -20.70
C LEU A 11 8.83 0.50 -19.35
N SER A 12 9.57 -0.07 -18.42
CA SER A 12 9.08 -0.26 -17.05
C SER A 12 8.96 1.08 -16.31
N ASN A 13 8.11 1.13 -15.29
CA ASN A 13 8.00 2.31 -14.42
C ASN A 13 9.38 2.72 -13.86
N LYS A 14 10.20 1.75 -13.43
CA LYS A 14 11.57 2.00 -13.01
C LYS A 14 12.38 2.71 -14.11
N GLY A 15 12.39 2.14 -15.32
CA GLY A 15 13.14 2.68 -16.45
C GLY A 15 12.64 4.05 -16.89
N PHE A 16 11.35 4.35 -16.70
CA PHE A 16 10.79 5.67 -16.95
C PHE A 16 11.21 6.69 -15.89
N PHE A 17 11.03 6.38 -14.60
CA PHE A 17 11.28 7.33 -13.52
C PHE A 17 12.76 7.66 -13.31
N ILE A 18 13.67 6.71 -13.54
CA ILE A 18 15.13 6.98 -13.43
C ILE A 18 15.59 8.07 -14.41
N LYS A 19 14.89 8.26 -15.53
CA LYS A 19 15.21 9.32 -16.51
C LYS A 19 15.04 10.74 -15.96
N TYR A 20 14.30 10.93 -14.87
CA TYR A 20 14.13 12.23 -14.22
C TYR A 20 15.35 12.63 -13.37
N GLY A 21 16.28 11.70 -13.11
CA GLY A 21 17.48 11.98 -12.33
C GLY A 21 17.13 12.51 -10.94
N SER A 22 17.71 13.65 -10.57
CA SER A 22 17.45 14.32 -9.27
C SER A 22 16.10 15.03 -9.18
N ASN A 23 15.32 15.09 -10.27
CA ASN A 23 14.02 15.77 -10.32
C ASN A 23 12.86 14.78 -10.14
N LEU A 24 13.01 13.83 -9.21
CA LEU A 24 11.99 12.84 -8.88
C LEU A 24 11.47 13.08 -7.45
N PHE A 25 10.18 13.35 -7.35
CA PHE A 25 9.51 13.62 -6.07
C PHE A 25 8.23 12.79 -5.97
N GLY A 26 7.87 12.42 -4.75
CA GLY A 26 6.66 11.64 -4.49
C GLY A 26 6.16 11.86 -3.07
N LEU A 27 4.85 11.75 -2.90
CA LEU A 27 4.18 11.86 -1.61
C LEU A 27 3.23 10.68 -1.46
N THR A 28 3.17 10.13 -0.25
CA THR A 28 2.21 9.07 0.09
C THR A 28 1.87 9.13 1.56
N GLY A 29 0.64 8.74 1.91
CA GLY A 29 0.27 8.49 3.30
C GLY A 29 0.80 7.16 3.85
N THR A 30 1.23 6.25 2.95
CA THR A 30 1.64 4.90 3.30
C THR A 30 2.84 4.47 2.46
N LEU A 31 4.05 4.64 2.99
CA LEU A 31 5.28 4.13 2.38
C LEU A 31 5.54 2.65 2.73
N GLY A 32 4.79 2.11 3.70
CA GLY A 32 4.85 0.71 4.11
C GLY A 32 5.96 0.41 5.12
N SER A 33 6.39 -0.85 5.12
CA SER A 33 7.43 -1.37 6.02
C SER A 33 8.81 -0.82 5.68
N GLU A 34 9.76 -0.93 6.60
CA GLU A 34 11.13 -0.45 6.38
C GLU A 34 11.81 -1.11 5.17
N LYS A 35 11.48 -2.37 4.89
CA LYS A 35 11.95 -3.07 3.69
C LYS A 35 11.42 -2.42 2.41
N ALA A 36 10.14 -2.05 2.38
CA ALA A 36 9.54 -1.37 1.23
C ALA A 36 10.16 0.01 1.01
N LYS A 37 10.44 0.73 2.10
CA LYS A 37 11.15 2.02 2.07
C LYS A 37 12.55 1.89 1.48
N GLN A 38 13.33 0.91 1.95
CA GLN A 38 14.69 0.70 1.47
C GLN A 38 14.73 0.42 -0.04
N VAL A 39 13.79 -0.39 -0.54
CA VAL A 39 13.67 -0.67 -1.98
C VAL A 39 13.46 0.61 -2.79
N LEU A 40 12.67 1.58 -2.30
CA LEU A 40 12.48 2.86 -2.98
C LEU A 40 13.75 3.71 -3.00
N VAL A 41 14.46 3.77 -1.86
CA VAL A 41 15.74 4.47 -1.74
C VAL A 41 16.75 3.89 -2.74
N ASP A 42 16.88 2.57 -2.79
CA ASP A 42 17.90 1.91 -3.63
C ASP A 42 17.57 1.98 -5.13
N ILE A 43 16.29 1.83 -5.50
CA ILE A 43 15.89 1.80 -6.92
C ILE A 43 15.88 3.19 -7.54
N TYR A 44 15.44 4.19 -6.78
CA TYR A 44 15.19 5.54 -7.30
C TYR A 44 16.16 6.60 -6.78
N ASN A 45 17.09 6.25 -5.88
CA ASN A 45 18.05 7.16 -5.28
C ASN A 45 17.38 8.40 -4.65
N VAL A 46 16.31 8.16 -3.89
CA VAL A 46 15.51 9.21 -3.24
C VAL A 46 15.73 9.22 -1.73
N HIS A 47 15.51 10.38 -1.12
CA HIS A 47 15.43 10.51 0.33
C HIS A 47 13.98 10.41 0.80
N LEU A 48 13.79 9.90 2.02
CA LEU A 48 12.48 9.75 2.64
C LEU A 48 12.34 10.72 3.80
N GLY A 49 11.20 11.41 3.87
CA GLY A 49 10.85 12.31 4.96
C GLY A 49 9.46 12.02 5.50
N ILE A 50 9.28 12.16 6.81
CA ILE A 50 7.97 12.08 7.45
C ILE A 50 7.45 13.49 7.67
N ILE A 51 6.33 13.80 7.04
CA ILE A 51 5.61 15.06 7.25
C ILE A 51 4.67 14.88 8.46
N PRO A 52 4.76 15.71 9.51
CA PRO A 52 3.86 15.63 10.66
C PRO A 52 2.39 15.84 10.27
N SER A 53 1.49 15.09 10.90
CA SER A 53 0.05 15.28 10.73
C SER A 53 -0.42 16.57 11.42
N LEU A 54 -1.27 17.36 10.74
CA LEU A 54 -1.86 18.57 11.32
C LEU A 54 -2.75 18.29 12.54
N ARG A 55 -3.44 17.13 12.55
CA ARG A 55 -4.38 16.74 13.61
C ARG A 55 -3.98 15.41 14.23
N GLN A 56 -4.33 15.21 15.49
CA GLN A 56 -4.17 13.93 16.16
C GLN A 56 -5.10 12.88 15.55
N LYS A 57 -4.64 11.63 15.49
CA LYS A 57 -5.45 10.50 15.04
C LYS A 57 -6.59 10.26 16.02
N GLN A 58 -7.81 10.20 15.50
CA GLN A 58 -9.02 9.95 16.29
C GLN A 58 -9.51 8.50 16.18
N TYR A 59 -8.75 7.63 15.51
CA TYR A 59 -9.07 6.22 15.33
C TYR A 59 -8.28 5.34 16.29
N LEU A 60 -8.89 4.24 16.71
CA LEU A 60 -8.25 3.17 17.47
C LEU A 60 -7.87 2.03 16.53
N SER A 61 -6.64 1.55 16.61
CA SER A 61 -6.23 0.34 15.90
C SER A 61 -6.61 -0.87 16.72
N LEU A 62 -7.52 -1.69 16.20
CA LEU A 62 -7.90 -2.95 16.84
C LEU A 62 -6.85 -4.04 16.54
N PRO A 63 -6.69 -5.05 17.40
CA PRO A 63 -5.80 -6.17 17.14
C PRO A 63 -6.32 -7.03 15.98
N ASP A 64 -5.39 -7.63 15.25
CA ASP A 64 -5.72 -8.59 14.18
C ASP A 64 -6.34 -9.86 14.78
N LEU A 65 -7.36 -10.39 14.10
CA LEU A 65 -8.01 -11.64 14.46
C LEU A 65 -7.77 -12.69 13.38
N VAL A 66 -7.03 -13.74 13.73
CA VAL A 66 -6.71 -14.84 12.82
C VAL A 66 -7.68 -15.99 13.08
N LEU A 67 -8.36 -16.43 12.02
CA LEU A 67 -9.36 -17.50 12.06
C LEU A 67 -8.95 -18.65 11.16
N THR A 68 -9.41 -19.86 11.49
CA THR A 68 -8.91 -21.10 10.89
C THR A 68 -9.39 -21.30 9.46
N ASN A 69 -10.56 -20.75 9.10
CA ASN A 69 -11.16 -20.92 7.79
C ASN A 69 -11.96 -19.67 7.37
N GLU A 70 -12.28 -19.61 6.09
CA GLU A 70 -13.00 -18.50 5.47
C GLU A 70 -14.42 -18.33 6.03
N VAL A 71 -15.10 -19.43 6.39
CA VAL A 71 -16.46 -19.38 6.92
C VAL A 71 -16.49 -18.69 8.28
N ASP A 72 -15.58 -19.06 9.18
CA ASP A 72 -15.44 -18.41 10.49
C ASP A 72 -15.04 -16.95 10.32
N TRP A 73 -14.15 -16.64 9.37
CA TRP A 73 -13.73 -15.27 9.05
C TRP A 73 -14.90 -14.39 8.59
N LEU A 74 -15.73 -14.87 7.67
CA LEU A 74 -16.91 -14.15 7.20
C LEU A 74 -17.95 -13.98 8.32
N ASN A 75 -18.19 -15.02 9.12
CA ASN A 75 -19.10 -14.95 10.26
C ASN A 75 -18.66 -13.88 11.27
N GLU A 76 -17.36 -13.79 11.54
CA GLU A 76 -16.80 -12.81 12.45
C GLU A 76 -16.89 -11.37 11.90
N ILE A 77 -16.69 -11.17 10.59
CA ILE A 77 -16.92 -9.87 9.94
C ILE A 77 -18.38 -9.44 10.13
N CYS A 78 -19.33 -10.33 9.82
CA CYS A 78 -20.76 -10.05 9.99
C CYS A 78 -21.10 -9.71 11.44
N ARG A 79 -20.59 -10.50 12.39
CA ARG A 79 -20.77 -10.27 13.83
C ARG A 79 -20.21 -8.92 14.26
N SER A 80 -19.00 -8.57 13.82
CA SER A 80 -18.34 -7.30 14.13
C SER A 80 -19.15 -6.10 13.59
N ALA A 81 -19.59 -6.17 12.33
CA ALA A 81 -20.38 -5.11 11.71
C ALA A 81 -21.74 -4.89 12.41
N ILE A 82 -22.44 -5.98 12.78
CA ILE A 82 -23.70 -5.91 13.53
C ILE A 82 -23.49 -5.36 14.93
N ASN A 83 -22.40 -5.73 15.60
CA ASN A 83 -22.10 -5.23 16.94
C ASN A 83 -21.77 -3.73 16.92
N GLU A 84 -21.00 -3.27 15.93
CA GLU A 84 -20.65 -1.85 15.78
C GLU A 84 -21.87 -0.99 15.45
N SER A 85 -22.77 -1.46 14.58
CA SER A 85 -23.99 -0.71 14.24
C SER A 85 -24.97 -0.56 15.39
N ARG A 86 -24.83 -1.37 16.45
CA ARG A 86 -25.66 -1.32 17.66
C ARG A 86 -25.03 -0.51 18.80
N LYS A 87 -23.79 -0.04 18.65
CA LYS A 87 -23.16 0.86 19.63
C LYS A 87 -23.71 2.27 19.42
N GLU A 88 -24.86 2.56 20.03
CA GLU A 88 -25.30 3.92 20.32
C GLU A 88 -24.67 4.42 21.63
#